data_AF-A0ABD0UHF0-F1
#
_entry.id   AF-A0ABD0UHF0-F1
#
_cell.length_a   1.000
_cell.length_b   1.000
_cell.length_c   1.000
_cell.angle_alpha   90.00
_cell.angle_beta   90.00
_cell.angle_gamma   90.00
#
_symmetry.space_group_name_H-M   'P 1'
#
loop_
_entity.id
_entity.type
_entity.pdbx_description
1 polymer ?
#
loop_
_entity_poly.entity_id
_entity_poly.type
_entity_poly.pdbx_seq_one_letter_code
_entity_poly.pdbx_strand_id
1 'polypeptide(L)'
;MELPKNIKRRVAFVLIDGIGDVSLPRFHYQSTLEVANTPNLDAIASAGVNGLMDPVEAGLACGSDTAHLSLLGYDPRIYYRGRGAFESMGAGLAMSPGDIAFKSNFATMDQKTGVVTNRRADRHFEEDGPIFCAALDGMKLPLHPEYEIRVRYATEHRCGVVVKGPKLSGNISGTDPLKDNRLLLKAEALDDTEEAKNTAAIINELSMEVSRILVSHPLNARRAGEGKNIANVVLLRGCGIRIEVDAFEKKHGLRPCMVAPTKIIAGLGLSLGIDILEAPGATGDYRTLLTSKATAISKALSAPLQPCPSIFVPGEDEHKPGPIGGYDFGFLHIKLSQDWSLVSPKLLQNKAERRTIESCQDR
;
A
#
# COMPACT_ATOMS: atom_id res chain seq x y z
N MET A 1 -40.78 29.62 4.82
CA MET A 1 -40.16 28.33 4.44
C MET A 1 -38.75 28.35 5.00
N GLU A 2 -38.55 27.81 6.20
CA GLU A 2 -37.22 27.74 6.80
C GLU A 2 -36.33 26.82 5.93
N LEU A 3 -35.19 27.31 5.48
CA LEU A 3 -34.14 26.47 4.89
C LEU A 3 -33.80 25.37 5.92
N PRO A 4 -33.73 24.08 5.52
CA PRO A 4 -33.37 23.01 6.44
C PRO A 4 -32.01 23.33 7.08
N LYS A 5 -31.98 23.41 8.41
CA LYS A 5 -30.86 23.87 9.27
C LYS A 5 -29.59 23.00 9.23
N ASN A 6 -29.45 22.10 8.27
CA ASN A 6 -28.23 21.30 8.12
C ASN A 6 -28.05 20.83 6.67
N ILE A 7 -27.62 21.74 5.78
CA ILE A 7 -27.08 21.32 4.49
C ILE A 7 -25.75 20.60 4.79
N LYS A 8 -25.78 19.27 4.82
CA LYS A 8 -24.56 18.46 4.90
C LYS A 8 -23.70 18.81 3.68
N ARG A 9 -22.56 19.45 3.92
CA ARG A 9 -21.57 19.73 2.88
C ARG A 9 -20.91 18.39 2.52
N ARG A 10 -21.08 17.98 1.27
CA ARG A 10 -20.44 16.79 0.72
C ARG A 10 -19.22 17.21 -0.07
N VAL A 11 -18.11 16.51 0.14
CA VAL A 11 -16.83 16.80 -0.51
C VAL A 11 -16.41 15.60 -1.33
N ALA A 12 -16.25 15.79 -2.64
CA ALA A 12 -15.57 14.84 -3.49
C ALA A 12 -14.14 15.33 -3.69
N PHE A 13 -13.17 14.61 -3.11
CA PHE A 13 -11.75 14.88 -3.30
C PHE A 13 -11.21 13.98 -4.41
N VAL A 14 -10.88 14.55 -5.56
CA VAL A 14 -10.37 13.79 -6.71
C VAL A 14 -8.87 14.00 -6.81
N LEU A 15 -8.09 12.94 -6.56
CA LEU A 15 -6.64 12.97 -6.73
C LEU A 15 -6.25 12.25 -8.01
N ILE A 16 -5.53 12.96 -8.88
CA ILE A 16 -4.92 12.41 -10.09
C ILE A 16 -3.42 12.24 -9.83
N ASP A 17 -3.03 11.02 -9.47
CA ASP A 17 -1.68 10.64 -9.07
C ASP A 17 -0.71 10.81 -10.25
N GLY A 18 0.34 11.60 -10.03
CA GLY A 18 1.37 11.89 -11.04
C GLY A 18 0.93 12.84 -12.15
N ILE A 19 -0.09 13.69 -11.95
CA ILE A 19 -0.56 14.63 -12.97
C ILE A 19 0.44 15.75 -13.30
N GLY A 20 1.28 16.14 -12.34
CA GLY A 20 2.31 17.16 -12.54
C GLY A 20 3.42 16.64 -13.44
N ASP A 21 3.83 17.45 -14.41
CA ASP A 21 4.89 17.15 -15.37
C ASP A 21 5.68 18.42 -15.71
N VAL A 22 6.76 18.27 -16.47
CA VAL A 22 7.57 19.38 -16.97
C VAL A 22 7.21 19.71 -18.41
N SER A 23 7.61 20.91 -18.87
CA SER A 23 7.54 21.28 -20.28
C SER A 23 8.42 20.37 -21.14
N LEU A 24 7.86 19.80 -22.20
CA LEU A 24 8.58 18.87 -23.09
C LEU A 24 8.84 19.51 -24.46
N PRO A 25 10.08 19.51 -24.99
CA PRO A 25 10.38 20.09 -26.31
C PRO A 25 9.54 19.50 -27.45
N ARG A 26 9.23 18.19 -27.39
CA ARG A 26 8.38 17.49 -28.37
C ARG A 26 6.91 17.96 -28.38
N PHE A 27 6.50 18.68 -27.34
CA PHE A 27 5.17 19.25 -27.17
C PHE A 27 5.22 20.78 -27.23
N HIS A 28 6.14 21.33 -28.04
CA HIS A 28 6.33 22.77 -28.15
C HIS A 28 6.54 23.46 -26.78
N TYR A 29 7.27 22.78 -25.88
CA TYR A 29 7.52 23.20 -24.50
C TYR A 29 6.26 23.34 -23.61
N GLN A 30 5.20 22.62 -23.94
CA GLN A 30 4.04 22.42 -23.07
C GLN A 30 4.19 21.14 -22.23
N SER A 31 3.49 21.09 -21.10
CA SER A 31 3.34 19.88 -20.28
C SER A 31 2.37 18.90 -20.91
N THR A 32 2.36 17.66 -20.41
CA THR A 32 1.42 16.63 -20.89
C THR A 32 -0.04 17.00 -20.62
N LEU A 33 -0.34 17.65 -19.50
CA LEU A 33 -1.70 18.11 -19.17
C LEU A 33 -2.17 19.25 -20.09
N GLU A 34 -1.28 20.17 -20.47
CA GLU A 34 -1.63 21.29 -21.37
C GLU A 34 -1.94 20.84 -22.80
N VAL A 35 -1.31 19.75 -23.25
CA VAL A 35 -1.59 19.14 -24.56
C VAL A 35 -2.84 18.26 -24.54
N ALA A 36 -3.25 17.81 -23.35
CA ALA A 36 -4.37 16.91 -23.19
C ALA A 36 -5.70 17.59 -23.54
N ASN A 37 -6.61 16.86 -24.20
CA ASN A 37 -7.97 17.32 -24.40
C ASN A 37 -8.79 17.05 -23.13
N THR A 38 -8.85 18.03 -22.22
CA THR A 38 -9.46 17.89 -20.88
C THR A 38 -10.65 18.81 -20.64
N PRO A 39 -11.68 18.83 -21.52
CA PRO A 39 -12.76 19.81 -21.44
C PRO A 39 -13.52 19.80 -20.10
N ASN A 40 -13.58 18.64 -19.43
CA ASN A 40 -14.21 18.52 -18.11
C ASN A 40 -13.36 19.14 -16.99
N LEU A 41 -12.02 18.98 -17.03
CA LEU A 41 -11.14 19.63 -16.05
C LEU A 41 -11.12 21.14 -16.30
N ASP A 42 -11.11 21.56 -17.56
CA ASP A 42 -11.16 22.97 -17.97
C ASP A 42 -12.48 23.63 -17.50
N ALA A 43 -13.61 22.91 -17.62
CA ALA A 43 -14.89 23.35 -17.08
C ALA A 43 -14.87 23.51 -15.55
N ILE A 44 -14.26 22.58 -14.82
CA ILE A 44 -14.10 22.68 -13.36
C ILE A 44 -13.20 23.87 -12.99
N ALA A 45 -12.07 24.04 -13.69
CA ALA A 45 -11.12 25.11 -13.44
C ALA A 45 -11.75 26.50 -13.70
N SER A 46 -12.49 26.64 -14.81
CA SER A 46 -13.16 27.90 -15.19
C SER A 46 -14.32 28.29 -14.27
N ALA A 47 -15.01 27.31 -13.67
CA ALA A 47 -16.10 27.55 -12.73
C ALA A 47 -15.65 27.64 -11.26
N GLY A 48 -14.38 27.33 -10.99
CA GLY A 48 -13.83 27.15 -9.64
C GLY A 48 -12.74 28.15 -9.25
N VAL A 49 -12.07 27.84 -8.14
CA VAL A 49 -10.87 28.54 -7.68
C VAL A 49 -9.65 27.65 -7.97
N ASN A 50 -8.61 28.26 -8.53
CA ASN A 50 -7.41 27.57 -8.97
C ASN A 50 -6.20 27.98 -8.12
N GLY A 51 -5.22 27.10 -8.01
CA GLY A 51 -3.98 27.36 -7.27
C GLY A 51 -2.95 26.26 -7.49
N LEU A 52 -1.78 26.45 -6.91
CA LEU A 52 -0.71 25.46 -6.86
C LEU A 52 -0.63 24.86 -5.47
N MET A 53 -0.21 23.60 -5.39
CA MET A 53 -0.04 22.89 -4.13
C MET A 53 1.26 22.11 -4.15
N ASP A 54 2.15 22.43 -3.22
CA ASP A 54 3.25 21.55 -2.84
C ASP A 54 2.71 20.55 -1.79
N PRO A 55 2.72 19.23 -2.06
CA PRO A 55 2.10 18.28 -1.15
C PRO A 55 2.71 18.27 0.25
N VAL A 56 4.01 18.55 0.38
CA VAL A 56 4.72 18.56 1.68
C VAL A 56 5.51 19.85 1.87
N GLU A 57 6.36 20.20 0.91
CA GLU A 57 7.20 21.39 0.94
C GLU A 57 7.69 21.71 -0.48
N ALA A 58 7.89 23.00 -0.77
CA ALA A 58 8.42 23.46 -2.04
C ALA A 58 9.79 22.80 -2.33
N GLY A 59 9.89 22.18 -3.50
CA GLY A 59 11.12 21.52 -3.95
C GLY A 59 11.40 20.14 -3.34
N LEU A 60 10.55 19.64 -2.43
CA LEU A 60 10.70 18.31 -1.84
C LEU A 60 9.94 17.26 -2.65
N ALA A 61 10.67 16.34 -3.28
CA ALA A 61 10.07 15.15 -3.87
C ALA A 61 9.53 14.23 -2.77
N CYS A 62 8.24 13.91 -2.82
CA CYS A 62 7.57 13.06 -1.85
C CYS A 62 7.01 11.79 -2.48
N GLY A 63 7.01 10.69 -1.74
CA GLY A 63 6.33 9.46 -2.14
C GLY A 63 4.81 9.55 -1.95
N SER A 64 4.06 8.66 -2.62
CA SER A 64 2.60 8.66 -2.53
C SER A 64 2.09 8.54 -1.08
N ASP A 65 2.76 7.76 -0.24
CA ASP A 65 2.49 7.66 1.19
C ASP A 65 2.53 9.02 1.92
N THR A 66 3.66 9.70 1.88
CA THR A 66 3.86 11.00 2.56
C THR A 66 2.97 12.10 1.98
N ALA A 67 2.78 12.10 0.65
CA ALA A 67 1.91 13.04 -0.04
C ALA A 67 0.44 12.88 0.38
N HIS A 68 -0.09 11.65 0.41
CA HIS A 68 -1.48 11.40 0.76
C HIS A 68 -1.75 11.68 2.24
N LEU A 69 -0.79 11.39 3.12
CA LEU A 69 -0.90 11.73 4.53
C LEU A 69 -1.07 13.25 4.71
N SER A 70 -0.24 14.02 4.02
CA SER A 70 -0.30 15.49 4.03
C SER A 70 -1.60 16.03 3.42
N LEU A 71 -2.02 15.50 2.26
CA LEU A 71 -3.29 15.86 1.58
C LEU A 71 -4.53 15.63 2.46
N LEU A 72 -4.50 14.60 3.32
CA LEU A 72 -5.57 14.29 4.27
C LEU A 72 -5.44 15.07 5.59
N GLY A 73 -4.48 16.00 5.68
CA GLY A 73 -4.28 16.92 6.79
C GLY A 73 -3.36 16.41 7.89
N TYR A 74 -2.58 15.36 7.66
CA TYR A 74 -1.67 14.78 8.65
C TYR A 74 -0.21 15.06 8.25
N ASP A 75 0.54 15.75 9.11
CA ASP A 75 1.93 16.06 8.82
C ASP A 75 2.79 14.78 8.75
N PRO A 76 3.35 14.44 7.58
CA PRO A 76 4.17 13.24 7.45
C PRO A 76 5.44 13.30 8.29
N ARG A 77 5.99 14.47 8.61
CA ARG A 77 7.19 14.58 9.47
C ARG A 77 6.91 14.10 10.89
N ILE A 78 5.67 14.24 11.35
CA ILE A 78 5.24 13.84 12.69
C ILE A 78 4.80 12.39 12.67
N TYR A 79 3.96 11.99 11.72
CA TYR A 79 3.22 10.72 11.80
C TYR A 79 3.77 9.61 10.92
N TYR A 80 4.52 9.90 9.86
CA TYR A 80 4.99 8.85 8.95
C TYR A 80 6.02 7.95 9.65
N ARG A 81 5.81 6.63 9.59
CA ARG A 81 6.66 5.62 10.22
C ARG A 81 6.86 4.38 9.35
N GLY A 82 7.12 4.61 8.06
CA GLY A 82 7.44 3.56 7.10
C GLY A 82 6.23 3.01 6.32
N ARG A 83 6.53 2.33 5.20
CA ARG A 83 5.51 1.83 4.25
C ARG A 83 4.89 0.50 4.61
N GLY A 84 5.60 -0.34 5.38
CA GLY A 84 5.24 -1.73 5.62
C GLY A 84 3.83 -1.90 6.17
N ALA A 85 3.43 -1.06 7.13
CA ALA A 85 2.09 -1.03 7.70
C ALA A 85 1.02 -0.73 6.65
N PHE A 86 1.18 0.33 5.85
CA PHE A 86 0.20 0.69 4.83
C PHE A 86 0.06 -0.39 3.75
N GLU A 87 1.15 -0.98 3.28
CA GLU A 87 1.06 -2.07 2.29
C GLU A 87 0.34 -3.30 2.87
N SER A 88 0.65 -3.67 4.12
CA SER A 88 0.08 -4.85 4.78
C SER A 88 -1.40 -4.68 5.10
N MET A 89 -1.80 -3.50 5.61
CA MET A 89 -3.21 -3.18 5.84
C MET A 89 -4.01 -3.17 4.55
N GLY A 90 -3.48 -2.59 3.47
CA GLY A 90 -4.13 -2.62 2.16
C GLY A 90 -4.24 -4.02 1.56
N ALA A 91 -3.28 -4.90 1.85
CA ALA A 91 -3.34 -6.32 1.53
C ALA A 91 -4.34 -7.09 2.40
N GLY A 92 -4.95 -6.44 3.39
CA GLY A 92 -6.01 -6.97 4.25
C GLY A 92 -5.53 -7.68 5.49
N LEU A 93 -4.29 -7.44 5.93
CA LEU A 93 -3.87 -7.81 7.27
C LEU A 93 -4.45 -6.80 8.28
N ALA A 94 -5.25 -7.28 9.22
CA ALA A 94 -5.72 -6.47 10.33
C ALA A 94 -4.55 -6.15 11.27
N MET A 95 -4.30 -4.87 11.50
CA MET A 95 -3.28 -4.35 12.42
C MET A 95 -3.96 -3.43 13.43
N SER A 96 -3.41 -3.28 14.63
CA SER A 96 -3.76 -2.30 15.66
C SER A 96 -2.68 -1.21 15.75
N PRO A 97 -2.98 0.01 16.24
CA PRO A 97 -1.93 1.02 16.45
C PRO A 97 -0.80 0.44 17.30
N GLY A 98 0.45 0.66 16.87
CA GLY A 98 1.64 0.07 17.50
C GLY A 98 2.09 -1.27 16.91
N ASP A 99 1.25 -2.00 16.16
CA ASP A 99 1.68 -3.21 15.45
C ASP A 99 2.67 -2.85 14.34
N ILE A 100 3.63 -3.72 14.06
CA ILE A 100 4.58 -3.55 12.95
C ILE A 100 4.30 -4.52 11.82
N ALA A 101 4.71 -4.13 10.62
CA ALA A 101 4.58 -4.92 9.41
C ALA A 101 5.82 -4.82 8.54
N PHE A 102 6.10 -5.92 7.84
CA PHE A 102 7.14 -6.03 6.84
C PHE A 102 6.55 -6.42 5.51
N LYS A 103 6.96 -5.69 4.48
CA LYS A 103 6.91 -6.23 3.12
C LYS A 103 7.96 -7.31 3.05
N SER A 104 7.59 -8.52 2.69
CA SER A 104 8.50 -9.65 2.79
C SER A 104 8.54 -10.47 1.52
N ASN A 105 9.63 -11.18 1.33
CA ASN A 105 9.84 -12.03 0.17
C ASN A 105 10.16 -13.45 0.63
N PHE A 106 9.50 -14.44 0.03
CA PHE A 106 10.00 -15.81 0.07
C PHE A 106 11.30 -15.89 -0.73
N ALA A 107 12.30 -16.54 -0.16
CA ALA A 107 13.64 -16.62 -0.73
C ALA A 107 14.30 -17.97 -0.48
N THR A 108 15.37 -18.20 -1.24
CA THR A 108 16.25 -19.36 -1.12
C THR A 108 17.53 -18.93 -0.42
N MET A 109 17.86 -19.62 0.66
CA MET A 109 19.09 -19.46 1.42
C MET A 109 19.82 -20.79 1.54
N ASP A 110 21.14 -20.77 1.37
CA ASP A 110 21.99 -21.89 1.73
C ASP A 110 22.15 -21.94 3.25
N GLN A 111 21.60 -22.97 3.88
CA GLN A 111 21.61 -23.15 5.34
C GLN A 111 23.00 -23.38 5.92
N LYS A 112 23.98 -23.82 5.10
CA LYS A 112 25.36 -24.04 5.58
C LYS A 112 26.14 -22.74 5.66
N THR A 113 25.93 -21.86 4.69
CA THR A 113 26.70 -20.61 4.56
C THR A 113 25.94 -19.38 5.08
N GLY A 114 24.61 -19.47 5.22
CA GLY A 114 23.74 -18.33 5.52
C GLY A 114 23.56 -17.37 4.34
N VAL A 115 24.00 -17.75 3.14
CA VAL A 115 23.93 -16.91 1.94
C VAL A 115 22.56 -17.03 1.29
N VAL A 116 21.89 -15.90 1.08
CA VAL A 116 20.67 -15.80 0.28
C VAL A 116 21.06 -15.88 -1.20
N THR A 117 20.82 -17.03 -1.82
CA THR A 117 21.18 -17.29 -3.23
C THR A 117 20.15 -16.71 -4.20
N ASN A 118 18.87 -16.68 -3.81
CA ASN A 118 17.80 -16.13 -4.61
C ASN A 118 16.77 -15.44 -3.72
N ARG A 119 16.72 -14.10 -3.76
CA ARG A 119 15.82 -13.28 -2.93
C ARG A 119 14.34 -13.38 -3.27
N ARG A 120 13.99 -14.11 -4.32
CA ARG A 120 12.62 -14.25 -4.80
C ARG A 120 12.14 -15.68 -4.85
N ALA A 121 12.98 -16.66 -4.49
CA ALA A 121 12.76 -18.08 -4.78
C ALA A 121 12.38 -18.28 -6.26
N ASP A 122 11.10 -18.21 -6.61
CA ASP A 122 10.62 -18.07 -8.00
C ASP A 122 9.58 -16.95 -8.12
N ARG A 123 9.53 -16.29 -9.29
CA ARG A 123 8.51 -15.25 -9.54
C ARG A 123 7.08 -15.80 -9.53
N HIS A 124 6.88 -16.97 -10.13
CA HIS A 124 5.59 -17.67 -10.10
C HIS A 124 5.49 -18.45 -8.79
N PHE A 125 4.69 -17.93 -7.88
CA PHE A 125 4.59 -18.40 -6.50
C PHE A 125 3.14 -18.33 -5.98
N GLU A 126 2.18 -18.18 -6.89
CA GLU A 126 0.75 -18.00 -6.61
C GLU A 126 0.12 -19.27 -6.02
N GLU A 127 0.62 -20.44 -6.41
CA GLU A 127 0.18 -21.74 -5.88
C GLU A 127 0.84 -22.06 -4.54
N ASP A 128 2.14 -21.79 -4.42
CA ASP A 128 2.94 -22.21 -3.26
C ASP A 128 2.91 -21.18 -2.11
N GLY A 129 2.78 -19.90 -2.44
CA GLY A 129 2.79 -18.79 -1.51
C GLY A 129 1.69 -18.87 -0.45
N PRO A 130 0.42 -19.09 -0.81
CA PRO A 130 -0.66 -19.28 0.16
C PRO A 130 -0.40 -20.46 1.11
N ILE A 131 0.17 -21.56 0.60
CA ILE A 131 0.47 -22.75 1.41
C ILE A 131 1.57 -22.44 2.44
N PHE A 132 2.66 -21.78 2.02
CA PHE A 132 3.69 -21.36 2.95
C PHE A 132 3.19 -20.31 3.95
N CYS A 133 2.36 -19.36 3.53
CA CYS A 133 1.76 -18.39 4.45
C CYS A 133 0.88 -19.08 5.49
N ALA A 134 0.06 -20.06 5.10
CA ALA A 134 -0.77 -20.83 6.03
C ALA A 134 0.06 -21.62 7.06
N ALA A 135 1.26 -22.09 6.69
CA ALA A 135 2.17 -22.75 7.63
C ALA A 135 2.85 -21.78 8.61
N LEU A 136 2.91 -20.49 8.28
CA LEU A 136 3.56 -19.44 9.09
C LEU A 136 2.54 -18.59 9.87
N ASP A 137 1.30 -18.45 9.39
CA ASP A 137 0.26 -17.65 10.06
C ASP A 137 -0.07 -18.23 11.44
N GLY A 138 0.02 -17.39 12.48
CA GLY A 138 -0.21 -17.80 13.85
C GLY A 138 0.95 -18.58 14.50
N MET A 139 2.13 -18.63 13.86
CA MET A 139 3.33 -19.22 14.47
C MET A 139 3.65 -18.57 15.82
N LYS A 140 4.27 -19.36 16.71
CA LYS A 140 4.69 -18.91 18.04
C LYS A 140 6.18 -18.62 18.07
N LEU A 141 6.56 -17.58 18.82
CA LEU A 141 7.93 -17.26 19.16
C LEU A 141 8.23 -17.81 20.56
N PRO A 142 9.05 -18.88 20.70
CA PRO A 142 9.32 -19.48 22.01
C PRO A 142 9.87 -18.55 23.08
N LEU A 143 10.71 -17.58 22.70
CA LEU A 143 11.32 -16.61 23.61
C LEU A 143 10.43 -15.40 23.87
N HIS A 144 9.48 -15.12 22.97
CA HIS A 144 8.55 -13.98 23.06
C HIS A 144 7.09 -14.41 22.78
N PRO A 145 6.49 -15.27 23.64
CA PRO A 145 5.19 -15.90 23.39
C PRO A 145 4.00 -14.93 23.42
N GLU A 146 4.18 -13.72 23.93
CA GLU A 146 3.18 -12.64 23.99
C GLU A 146 2.93 -11.96 22.63
N TYR A 147 3.80 -12.19 21.64
CA TYR A 147 3.65 -11.61 20.31
C TYR A 147 2.88 -12.53 19.36
N GLU A 148 1.96 -11.95 18.59
CA GLU A 148 1.20 -12.65 17.55
C GLU A 148 1.80 -12.37 16.18
N ILE A 149 2.05 -13.42 15.40
CA ILE A 149 2.58 -13.33 14.05
C ILE A 149 1.47 -13.64 13.06
N ARG A 150 1.24 -12.74 12.11
CA ARG A 150 0.30 -12.94 11.00
C ARG A 150 0.99 -12.81 9.66
N VAL A 151 0.75 -13.78 8.79
CA VAL A 151 1.40 -13.85 7.48
C VAL A 151 0.34 -14.02 6.41
N ARG A 152 0.31 -13.10 5.45
CA ARG A 152 -0.60 -13.19 4.30
C ARG A 152 0.17 -13.17 3.00
N TYR A 153 -0.26 -14.03 2.08
CA TYR A 153 0.23 -14.02 0.72
C TYR A 153 -0.15 -12.69 0.05
N ALA A 154 0.78 -12.13 -0.73
CA ALA A 154 0.52 -10.96 -1.55
C ALA A 154 0.45 -11.36 -3.03
N THR A 155 1.50 -11.09 -3.80
CA THR A 155 1.60 -11.43 -5.22
C THR A 155 3.02 -11.89 -5.54
N GLU A 156 3.17 -12.78 -6.53
CA GLU A 156 4.44 -13.41 -6.85
C GLU A 156 5.07 -14.00 -5.56
N HIS A 157 6.38 -13.85 -5.38
CA HIS A 157 7.17 -14.23 -4.20
C HIS A 157 6.90 -13.40 -2.92
N ARG A 158 5.96 -12.45 -2.95
CA ARG A 158 5.80 -11.46 -1.86
C ARG A 158 4.76 -11.92 -0.84
N CYS A 159 4.99 -11.60 0.41
CA CYS A 159 4.05 -11.74 1.51
C CYS A 159 4.12 -10.54 2.47
N GLY A 160 3.05 -10.33 3.23
CA GLY A 160 3.05 -9.40 4.36
C GLY A 160 3.27 -10.18 5.65
N VAL A 161 4.14 -9.69 6.52
CA VAL A 161 4.37 -10.26 7.85
C VAL A 161 4.06 -9.18 8.88
N VAL A 162 3.04 -9.40 9.71
CA VAL A 162 2.63 -8.52 10.80
C VAL A 162 3.06 -9.14 12.12
N VAL A 163 3.63 -8.31 12.99
CA VAL A 163 3.95 -8.65 14.37
C VAL A 163 3.10 -7.75 15.26
N LYS A 164 2.29 -8.38 16.12
CA LYS A 164 1.44 -7.69 17.09
C LYS A 164 1.93 -7.96 18.49
N GLY A 165 1.88 -6.94 19.32
CA GLY A 165 2.26 -7.06 20.72
C GLY A 165 2.69 -5.74 21.32
N PRO A 166 3.03 -5.73 22.61
CA PRO A 166 3.37 -4.51 23.33
C PRO A 166 4.72 -3.95 22.90
N LYS A 167 4.84 -2.61 22.95
CA LYS A 167 6.11 -1.87 22.89
C LYS A 167 7.00 -2.20 21.67
N LEU A 168 6.36 -2.38 20.51
CA LEU A 168 7.07 -2.55 19.25
C LEU A 168 7.55 -1.19 18.71
N SER A 169 8.66 -1.21 17.99
CA SER A 169 9.21 -0.04 17.29
C SER A 169 9.36 -0.31 15.80
N GLY A 170 8.99 0.67 14.97
CA GLY A 170 9.27 0.63 13.54
C GLY A 170 10.71 1.00 13.17
N ASN A 171 11.50 1.51 14.11
CA ASN A 171 12.88 1.98 13.88
C ASN A 171 13.89 0.84 14.00
N ILE A 172 13.72 -0.16 13.15
CA ILE A 172 14.62 -1.32 13.05
C ILE A 172 14.96 -1.61 11.59
N SER A 173 16.12 -2.22 11.37
CA SER A 173 16.49 -2.77 10.07
C SER A 173 15.72 -4.07 9.76
N GLY A 174 15.81 -4.51 8.51
CA GLY A 174 15.25 -5.79 8.07
C GLY A 174 16.32 -6.88 7.94
N THR A 175 15.91 -8.08 7.55
CA THR A 175 16.81 -9.22 7.29
C THR A 175 17.23 -9.35 5.83
N ASP A 176 16.59 -8.59 4.93
CA ASP A 176 16.86 -8.62 3.49
C ASP A 176 18.23 -7.98 3.13
N PRO A 177 19.18 -8.71 2.52
CA PRO A 177 20.46 -8.15 2.10
C PRO A 177 20.38 -7.27 0.83
N LEU A 178 19.20 -7.09 0.26
CA LEU A 178 18.89 -6.26 -0.92
C LEU A 178 19.54 -6.74 -2.24
N LYS A 179 20.47 -7.69 -2.21
CA LYS A 179 21.11 -8.32 -3.36
C LYS A 179 21.28 -9.82 -3.14
N ASP A 180 21.18 -10.60 -4.21
CA ASP A 180 21.48 -12.04 -4.19
C ASP A 180 22.96 -12.28 -3.88
N ASN A 181 23.27 -13.50 -3.44
CA ASN A 181 24.61 -13.96 -3.08
C ASN A 181 25.26 -13.13 -1.96
N ARG A 182 24.44 -12.77 -0.97
CA ARG A 182 24.86 -12.06 0.25
C ARG A 182 24.34 -12.80 1.48
N LEU A 183 25.02 -12.61 2.60
CA LEU A 183 24.58 -13.16 3.88
C LEU A 183 23.22 -12.57 4.27
N LEU A 184 22.35 -13.41 4.82
CA LEU A 184 21.14 -12.95 5.49
C LEU A 184 21.54 -11.96 6.60
N LEU A 185 20.89 -10.81 6.64
CA LEU A 185 21.15 -9.80 7.65
C LEU A 185 20.41 -10.14 8.95
N LYS A 186 20.97 -9.68 10.07
CA LYS A 186 20.23 -9.61 11.33
C LYS A 186 19.50 -8.28 11.40
N ALA A 187 18.31 -8.29 11.99
CA ALA A 187 17.62 -7.07 12.34
C ALA A 187 18.39 -6.37 13.47
N GLU A 188 18.56 -5.06 13.34
CA GLU A 188 19.28 -4.19 14.28
C GLU A 188 18.40 -2.99 14.61
N ALA A 189 18.53 -2.47 15.83
CA ALA A 189 17.89 -1.22 16.20
C ALA A 189 18.52 -0.05 15.43
N LEU A 190 17.70 0.87 14.94
CA LEU A 190 18.15 2.09 14.26
C LEU A 190 18.20 3.31 15.19
N ASP A 191 17.79 3.14 16.44
CA ASP A 191 17.92 4.11 17.51
C ASP A 191 18.25 3.42 18.84
N ASP A 192 18.52 4.21 19.88
CA ASP A 192 18.95 3.71 21.19
C ASP A 192 17.80 3.31 22.11
N THR A 193 16.55 3.31 21.63
CA THR A 193 15.38 2.98 22.45
C THR A 193 15.36 1.50 22.80
N GLU A 194 14.83 1.18 24.00
CA GLU A 194 14.69 -0.20 24.42
C GLU A 194 13.63 -0.93 23.57
N GLU A 195 12.62 -0.20 23.11
CA GLU A 195 11.61 -0.69 22.17
C GLU A 195 12.25 -1.17 20.86
N ALA A 196 13.16 -0.40 20.26
CA ALA A 196 13.85 -0.81 19.03
C ALA A 196 14.78 -2.00 19.24
N LYS A 197 15.55 -2.04 20.35
CA LYS A 197 16.43 -3.17 20.68
C LYS A 197 15.63 -4.45 20.91
N ASN A 198 14.55 -4.37 21.68
CA ASN A 198 13.66 -5.51 21.93
C ASN A 198 13.01 -5.99 20.63
N THR A 199 12.50 -5.06 19.82
CA THR A 199 11.89 -5.40 18.52
C THR A 199 12.90 -6.10 17.61
N ALA A 200 14.14 -5.62 17.51
CA ALA A 200 15.18 -6.27 16.71
C ALA A 200 15.45 -7.71 17.19
N ALA A 201 15.46 -7.97 18.50
CA ALA A 201 15.60 -9.32 19.06
C ALA A 201 14.44 -10.23 18.67
N ILE A 202 13.20 -9.74 18.79
CA ILE A 202 11.97 -10.45 18.38
C ILE A 202 12.01 -10.81 16.89
N ILE A 203 12.44 -9.87 16.04
CA ILE A 203 12.50 -10.07 14.60
C ILE A 203 13.60 -11.08 14.20
N ASN A 204 14.72 -11.09 14.90
CA ASN A 204 15.75 -12.10 14.68
C ASN A 204 15.25 -13.51 15.06
N GLU A 205 14.50 -13.64 16.16
CA GLU A 205 13.85 -14.91 16.52
C GLU A 205 12.82 -15.32 15.47
N LEU A 206 11.95 -14.39 15.06
CA LEU A 206 10.97 -14.63 13.99
C LEU A 206 11.64 -15.16 12.73
N SER A 207 12.74 -14.54 12.30
CA SER A 207 13.49 -15.00 11.11
C SER A 207 14.02 -16.42 11.27
N MET A 208 14.49 -16.80 12.47
CA MET A 208 14.97 -18.15 12.74
C MET A 208 13.82 -19.17 12.72
N GLU A 209 12.71 -18.86 13.39
CA GLU A 209 11.55 -19.76 13.47
C GLU A 209 10.87 -19.94 12.11
N VAL A 210 10.76 -18.88 11.31
CA VAL A 210 10.28 -18.97 9.92
C VAL A 210 11.16 -19.92 9.11
N SER A 211 12.49 -19.75 9.17
CA SER A 211 13.41 -20.64 8.46
C SER A 211 13.27 -22.09 8.93
N ARG A 212 13.13 -22.33 10.24
CA ARG A 212 12.92 -23.66 10.81
C ARG A 212 11.67 -24.35 10.25
N ILE A 213 10.54 -23.63 10.24
CA ILE A 213 9.26 -24.15 9.70
C ILE A 213 9.41 -24.45 8.21
N LEU A 214 9.90 -23.49 7.42
CA LEU A 214 9.99 -23.62 5.98
C LEU A 214 10.96 -24.70 5.52
N VAL A 215 12.13 -24.85 6.15
CA VAL A 215 13.09 -25.92 5.85
C VAL A 215 12.44 -27.31 5.98
N SER A 216 11.61 -27.50 6.99
CA SER A 216 10.91 -28.77 7.24
C SER A 216 9.64 -28.97 6.40
N HIS A 217 9.20 -27.95 5.66
CA HIS A 217 7.90 -27.98 5.00
C HIS A 217 7.90 -28.90 3.77
N PRO A 218 6.95 -29.85 3.64
CA PRO A 218 6.96 -30.88 2.58
C PRO A 218 6.91 -30.29 1.16
N LEU A 219 6.34 -29.09 1.02
CA LEU A 219 6.31 -28.36 -0.25
C LEU A 219 7.70 -28.11 -0.83
N ASN A 220 8.71 -27.89 0.02
CA ASN A 220 10.08 -27.70 -0.46
C ASN A 220 10.68 -28.97 -1.06
N ALA A 221 10.34 -30.15 -0.53
CA ALA A 221 10.75 -31.42 -1.14
C ALA A 221 10.12 -31.60 -2.54
N ARG A 222 8.84 -31.24 -2.69
CA ARG A 222 8.16 -31.22 -4.01
C ARG A 222 8.82 -30.24 -4.98
N ARG A 223 9.05 -28.99 -4.55
CA ARG A 223 9.70 -27.95 -5.37
C ARG A 223 11.08 -28.39 -5.85
N ALA A 224 11.88 -28.97 -4.96
CA ALA A 224 13.19 -29.50 -5.31
C ALA A 224 13.11 -30.64 -6.34
N GLY A 225 12.14 -31.56 -6.20
CA GLY A 225 11.89 -32.64 -7.17
C GLY A 225 11.46 -32.13 -8.56
N GLU A 226 10.82 -30.96 -8.63
CA GLU A 226 10.43 -30.28 -9.86
C GLU A 226 11.55 -29.37 -10.44
N GLY A 227 12.72 -29.31 -9.80
CA GLY A 227 13.81 -28.41 -10.21
C GLY A 227 13.55 -26.93 -9.94
N LYS A 228 12.54 -26.60 -9.11
CA LYS A 228 12.23 -25.23 -8.66
C LYS A 228 13.09 -24.84 -7.47
N ASN A 229 13.24 -23.54 -7.26
CA ASN A 229 13.98 -23.03 -6.11
C ASN A 229 13.20 -23.31 -4.81
N ILE A 230 13.83 -23.86 -3.78
CA ILE A 230 13.17 -23.99 -2.47
C ILE A 230 12.94 -22.61 -1.84
N ALA A 231 11.87 -22.46 -1.07
CA ALA A 231 11.59 -21.26 -0.28
C ALA A 231 11.76 -21.62 1.20
N ASN A 232 12.95 -21.37 1.73
CA ASN A 232 13.34 -21.80 3.08
C ASN A 232 13.65 -20.63 4.02
N VAL A 233 13.46 -19.39 3.58
CA VAL A 233 13.54 -18.19 4.42
C VAL A 233 12.56 -17.15 3.91
N VAL A 234 12.15 -16.24 4.80
CA VAL A 234 11.42 -15.01 4.45
C VAL A 234 12.31 -13.83 4.74
N LEU A 235 12.57 -13.00 3.73
CA LEU A 235 13.34 -11.77 3.86
C LEU A 235 12.40 -10.65 4.31
N LEU A 236 12.61 -10.16 5.52
CA LEU A 236 11.81 -9.10 6.13
C LEU A 236 12.40 -7.75 5.69
N ARG A 237 11.64 -6.91 4.97
CA ARG A 237 12.10 -5.57 4.58
C ARG A 237 11.06 -4.49 4.85
N GLY A 238 11.56 -3.27 5.00
CA GLY A 238 10.73 -2.08 5.12
C GLY A 238 9.76 -2.17 6.30
N CYS A 239 10.32 -2.34 7.50
CA CYS A 239 9.54 -2.27 8.74
C CYS A 239 8.70 -0.98 8.72
N GLY A 240 7.41 -1.11 8.99
CA GLY A 240 6.53 0.02 9.20
C GLY A 240 5.61 -0.27 10.36
N ILE A 241 5.49 0.67 11.28
CA ILE A 241 4.54 0.60 12.39
C ILE A 241 3.22 1.22 11.97
N ARG A 242 2.09 0.61 12.37
CA ARG A 242 0.78 1.23 12.17
C ARG A 242 0.75 2.50 13.00
N ILE A 243 0.62 3.63 12.30
CA ILE A 243 0.64 4.97 12.88
C ILE A 243 -0.50 5.13 13.89
N GLU A 244 -0.22 5.83 14.98
CA GLU A 244 -1.20 6.21 15.99
C GLU A 244 -1.56 7.68 15.78
N VAL A 245 -2.75 7.91 15.22
CA VAL A 245 -3.26 9.25 14.90
C VAL A 245 -4.76 9.33 15.17
N ASP A 246 -5.25 10.55 15.39
CA ASP A 246 -6.68 10.80 15.44
C ASP A 246 -7.33 10.39 14.11
N ALA A 247 -8.44 9.65 14.18
CA ALA A 247 -9.21 9.27 13.01
C ALA A 247 -9.68 10.51 12.23
N PHE A 248 -9.83 10.37 10.91
CA PHE A 248 -10.18 11.47 10.01
C PHE A 248 -11.49 12.13 10.41
N GLU A 249 -12.50 11.35 10.81
CA GLU A 249 -13.78 11.88 11.29
C GLU A 249 -13.63 12.73 12.55
N LYS A 250 -12.78 12.31 13.51
CA LYS A 250 -12.49 13.09 14.72
C LYS A 250 -11.76 14.39 14.40
N LYS A 251 -10.84 14.36 13.43
CA LYS A 251 -10.01 15.52 13.05
C LYS A 251 -10.77 16.56 12.24
N HIS A 252 -11.59 16.12 11.28
CA HIS A 252 -12.23 17.00 10.31
C HIS A 252 -13.74 17.15 10.51
N GLY A 253 -14.38 16.32 11.34
CA GLY A 253 -15.82 16.32 11.55
C GLY A 253 -16.63 15.83 10.34
N LEU A 254 -15.99 15.12 9.41
CA LEU A 254 -16.61 14.58 8.19
C LEU A 254 -16.44 13.06 8.16
N ARG A 255 -17.53 12.33 7.89
CA ARG A 255 -17.45 10.88 7.72
C ARG A 255 -16.81 10.52 6.37
N PRO A 256 -15.66 9.82 6.34
CA PRO A 256 -14.88 9.64 5.11
C PRO A 256 -15.02 8.27 4.48
N CYS A 257 -14.95 8.22 3.16
CA CYS A 257 -14.73 7.01 2.38
C CYS A 257 -13.70 7.21 1.27
N MET A 258 -13.16 6.13 0.74
CA MET A 258 -12.11 6.16 -0.28
C MET A 258 -12.26 5.03 -1.29
N VAL A 259 -12.05 5.32 -2.57
CA VAL A 259 -11.80 4.30 -3.60
C VAL A 259 -10.31 4.32 -3.94
N ALA A 260 -9.58 3.35 -3.39
CA ALA A 260 -8.13 3.22 -3.56
C ALA A 260 -7.75 1.78 -3.93
N PRO A 261 -7.62 1.46 -5.23
CA PRO A 261 -7.21 0.11 -5.64
C PRO A 261 -5.75 -0.18 -5.30
N THR A 262 -4.92 0.86 -5.14
CA THR A 262 -3.53 0.69 -4.73
C THR A 262 -3.45 0.40 -3.24
N LYS A 263 -2.85 -0.74 -2.89
CA LYS A 263 -2.78 -1.28 -1.52
C LYS A 263 -2.18 -0.29 -0.51
N ILE A 264 -1.10 0.41 -0.87
CA ILE A 264 -0.49 1.41 0.02
C ILE A 264 -1.46 2.56 0.35
N ILE A 265 -2.26 3.03 -0.61
CA ILE A 265 -3.22 4.13 -0.40
C ILE A 265 -4.42 3.63 0.41
N ALA A 266 -4.90 2.42 0.13
CA ALA A 266 -5.95 1.79 0.92
C ALA A 266 -5.54 1.62 2.38
N GLY A 267 -4.35 1.10 2.65
CA GLY A 267 -3.86 0.91 4.02
C GLY A 267 -3.57 2.22 4.76
N LEU A 268 -3.15 3.27 4.04
CA LEU A 268 -3.09 4.61 4.61
C LEU A 268 -4.48 5.10 5.02
N GLY A 269 -5.49 4.98 4.13
CA GLY A 269 -6.88 5.31 4.46
C GLY A 269 -7.39 4.56 5.69
N LEU A 270 -7.16 3.25 5.75
CA LEU A 270 -7.53 2.41 6.90
C LEU A 270 -6.81 2.83 8.19
N SER A 271 -5.56 3.29 8.11
CA SER A 271 -4.83 3.82 9.27
C SER A 271 -5.46 5.10 9.82
N LEU A 272 -6.13 5.88 8.96
CA LEU A 272 -6.84 7.11 9.31
C LEU A 272 -8.32 6.87 9.66
N GLY A 273 -8.78 5.61 9.66
CA GLY A 273 -10.19 5.26 9.88
C GLY A 273 -11.10 5.62 8.71
N ILE A 274 -10.58 5.61 7.48
CA ILE A 274 -11.34 5.84 6.26
C ILE A 274 -11.83 4.50 5.70
N ASP A 275 -13.14 4.42 5.45
CA ASP A 275 -13.76 3.23 4.86
C ASP A 275 -13.35 3.09 3.39
N ILE A 276 -12.84 1.92 3.01
CA ILE A 276 -12.42 1.63 1.64
C ILE A 276 -13.59 1.01 0.88
N LEU A 277 -14.10 1.72 -0.12
CA LEU A 277 -15.24 1.28 -0.92
C LEU A 277 -14.82 0.30 -2.02
N GLU A 278 -15.66 -0.69 -2.25
CA GLU A 278 -15.58 -1.51 -3.44
C GLU A 278 -15.95 -0.71 -4.70
N ALA A 279 -15.11 -0.85 -5.73
CA ALA A 279 -15.37 -0.34 -7.06
C ALA A 279 -15.00 -1.43 -8.08
N PRO A 280 -15.97 -2.23 -8.57
CA PRO A 280 -15.70 -3.33 -9.50
C PRO A 280 -14.88 -2.89 -10.71
N GLY A 281 -13.79 -3.62 -10.99
CA GLY A 281 -12.88 -3.30 -12.10
C GLY A 281 -11.93 -2.12 -11.84
N ALA A 282 -11.86 -1.59 -10.62
CA ALA A 282 -10.80 -0.70 -10.19
C ALA A 282 -9.52 -1.49 -9.90
N THR A 283 -8.61 -1.57 -10.86
CA THR A 283 -7.35 -2.33 -10.75
C THR A 283 -6.17 -1.48 -10.29
N GLY A 284 -6.26 -0.15 -10.46
CA GLY A 284 -5.13 0.76 -10.20
C GLY A 284 -4.01 0.68 -11.23
N ASP A 285 -4.24 0.00 -12.35
CA ASP A 285 -3.38 -0.03 -13.54
C ASP A 285 -4.11 0.58 -14.76
N TYR A 286 -3.52 0.48 -15.95
CA TYR A 286 -4.09 1.02 -17.19
C TYR A 286 -5.42 0.39 -17.63
N ARG A 287 -5.81 -0.75 -17.04
CA ARG A 287 -7.08 -1.43 -17.30
C ARG A 287 -8.18 -0.98 -16.33
N THR A 288 -7.88 -0.03 -15.43
CA THR A 288 -8.80 0.39 -14.38
C THR A 288 -10.05 1.05 -14.96
N LEU A 289 -11.23 0.66 -14.47
CA LEU A 289 -12.50 1.30 -14.81
C LEU A 289 -12.70 2.57 -13.97
N LEU A 290 -12.34 3.74 -14.54
CA LEU A 290 -12.50 5.03 -13.89
C LEU A 290 -13.96 5.37 -13.56
N THR A 291 -14.89 5.02 -14.45
CA THR A 291 -16.33 5.21 -14.27
C THR A 291 -16.87 4.46 -13.06
N SER A 292 -16.35 3.25 -12.80
CA SER A 292 -16.71 2.46 -11.62
C SER A 292 -16.30 3.18 -10.34
N LYS A 293 -15.08 3.71 -10.28
CA LYS A 293 -14.60 4.47 -9.13
C LYS A 293 -15.43 5.73 -8.86
N ALA A 294 -15.70 6.51 -9.92
CA ALA A 294 -16.51 7.72 -9.82
C ALA A 294 -17.95 7.40 -9.38
N THR A 295 -18.53 6.32 -9.91
CA THR A 295 -19.88 5.85 -9.54
C THR A 295 -19.94 5.43 -8.07
N ALA A 296 -18.93 4.71 -7.57
CA ALA A 296 -18.87 4.30 -6.17
C ALA A 296 -18.84 5.51 -5.23
N ILE A 297 -17.98 6.50 -5.49
CA ILE A 297 -17.92 7.75 -4.71
C ILE A 297 -19.23 8.54 -4.82
N SER A 298 -19.79 8.66 -6.03
CA SER A 298 -21.06 9.36 -6.24
C SER A 298 -22.20 8.71 -5.45
N LYS A 299 -22.31 7.37 -5.45
CA LYS A 299 -23.32 6.63 -4.67
C LYS A 299 -23.12 6.85 -3.18
N ALA A 300 -21.89 6.71 -2.71
CA ALA A 300 -21.52 6.87 -1.31
C ALA A 300 -21.84 8.27 -0.77
N LEU A 301 -21.54 9.29 -1.56
CA LEU A 301 -21.88 10.67 -1.25
C LEU A 301 -23.38 10.92 -1.43
N SER A 302 -24.09 10.25 -2.33
CA SER A 302 -25.52 10.52 -2.60
C SER A 302 -26.50 9.88 -1.60
N ALA A 303 -26.05 8.91 -0.81
CA ALA A 303 -26.89 8.22 0.17
C ALA A 303 -27.65 9.19 1.12
N PRO A 304 -28.87 8.84 1.56
CA PRO A 304 -29.56 7.57 1.31
C PRO A 304 -30.27 7.48 -0.06
N LEU A 305 -30.15 8.47 -0.95
CA LEU A 305 -30.82 8.45 -2.26
C LEU A 305 -30.36 7.29 -3.16
N GLN A 306 -29.13 6.84 -2.95
CA GLN A 306 -28.56 5.65 -3.59
C GLN A 306 -27.94 4.77 -2.51
N PRO A 307 -27.98 3.43 -2.66
CA PRO A 307 -27.33 2.54 -1.72
C PRO A 307 -25.81 2.73 -1.76
N CYS A 308 -25.20 2.78 -0.58
CA CYS A 308 -23.75 2.82 -0.46
C CYS A 308 -23.13 1.52 -1.00
N PRO A 309 -21.98 1.60 -1.69
CA PRO A 309 -21.18 0.43 -1.99
C PRO A 309 -20.76 -0.30 -0.70
N SER A 310 -20.42 -1.58 -0.84
CA SER A 310 -19.79 -2.34 0.22
C SER A 310 -18.40 -1.79 0.55
N ILE A 311 -17.95 -2.06 1.78
CA ILE A 311 -16.65 -1.66 2.31
C ILE A 311 -15.75 -2.88 2.50
N PHE A 312 -14.46 -2.68 2.23
CA PHE A 312 -13.40 -3.63 2.51
C PHE A 312 -13.00 -3.57 3.98
N VAL A 313 -12.92 -4.73 4.63
CA VAL A 313 -12.56 -4.85 6.05
C VAL A 313 -11.30 -5.72 6.18
N PRO A 314 -10.16 -5.17 6.64
CA PRO A 314 -8.96 -5.97 6.87
C PRO A 314 -9.19 -7.09 7.88
N GLY A 315 -8.61 -8.26 7.62
CA GLY A 315 -8.76 -9.46 8.44
C GLY A 315 -10.01 -10.29 8.14
N GLU A 316 -10.90 -9.80 7.28
CA GLU A 316 -12.09 -10.53 6.82
C GLU A 316 -11.97 -10.77 5.31
N ASP A 317 -12.46 -11.93 4.85
CA ASP A 317 -12.49 -12.26 3.42
C ASP A 317 -13.77 -11.72 2.74
N GLU A 318 -14.77 -11.28 3.52
CA GLU A 318 -16.05 -10.76 3.05
C GLU A 318 -16.16 -9.24 3.23
N HIS A 319 -16.90 -8.59 2.33
CA HIS A 319 -17.17 -7.15 2.37
C HIS A 319 -18.43 -6.85 3.20
N LYS A 320 -18.41 -5.73 3.94
CA LYS A 320 -19.58 -5.29 4.72
C LYS A 320 -20.41 -4.28 3.92
N PRO A 321 -21.74 -4.22 4.12
CA PRO A 321 -22.53 -3.15 3.52
C PRO A 321 -22.08 -1.79 4.06
N GLY A 322 -22.03 -0.79 3.18
CA GLY A 322 -21.76 0.59 3.57
C GLY A 322 -22.89 1.18 4.43
N PRO A 323 -22.62 2.29 5.15
CA PRO A 323 -23.58 2.92 6.04
C PRO A 323 -24.79 3.48 5.29
N ILE A 324 -25.99 3.26 5.83
CA ILE A 324 -27.26 3.73 5.25
C ILE A 324 -27.26 5.25 5.03
N GLY A 325 -26.65 6.01 5.94
CA GLY A 325 -26.59 7.47 5.91
C GLY A 325 -25.55 8.06 4.96
N GLY A 326 -24.74 7.24 4.29
CA GLY A 326 -23.68 7.71 3.41
C GLY A 326 -22.44 8.25 4.11
N TYR A 327 -21.69 9.02 3.34
CA TYR A 327 -20.46 9.69 3.73
C TYR A 327 -20.53 11.18 3.40
N ASP A 328 -19.75 11.97 4.12
CA ASP A 328 -19.64 13.41 3.91
C ASP A 328 -18.39 13.76 3.07
N PHE A 329 -17.37 12.90 3.08
CA PHE A 329 -16.13 13.05 2.32
C PHE A 329 -15.82 11.79 1.51
N GLY A 330 -15.62 11.93 0.20
CA GLY A 330 -15.29 10.83 -0.71
C GLY A 330 -13.96 11.09 -1.43
N PHE A 331 -12.97 10.25 -1.19
CA PHE A 331 -11.66 10.32 -1.82
C PHE A 331 -11.58 9.39 -3.03
N LEU A 332 -11.43 9.98 -4.23
CA LEU A 332 -11.27 9.27 -5.48
C LEU A 332 -9.80 9.27 -5.91
N HIS A 333 -9.15 8.11 -5.82
CA HIS A 333 -7.77 7.95 -6.30
C HIS A 333 -7.74 7.49 -7.77
N ILE A 334 -7.14 8.31 -8.62
CA ILE A 334 -6.90 8.04 -10.04
C ILE A 334 -5.40 7.93 -10.25
N LYS A 335 -4.93 6.76 -10.68
CA LYS A 335 -3.55 6.60 -11.13
C LYS A 335 -3.50 6.82 -12.63
N LEU A 336 -2.78 7.83 -13.09
CA LEU A 336 -2.50 7.99 -14.51
C LEU A 336 -1.49 6.91 -14.91
N SER A 337 -1.91 5.98 -15.76
CA SER A 337 -0.99 5.16 -16.52
C SER A 337 -0.55 5.91 -17.76
N GLN A 338 0.71 5.73 -18.17
CA GLN A 338 1.36 6.34 -19.34
C GLN A 338 0.64 6.15 -20.69
N ASP A 339 -0.43 5.37 -20.75
CA ASP A 339 -1.26 5.20 -21.93
C ASP A 339 -2.35 6.28 -21.97
N TRP A 340 -1.96 7.43 -22.50
CA TRP A 340 -2.80 8.58 -22.83
C TRP A 340 -3.77 8.28 -23.99
N SER A 341 -4.38 7.10 -24.04
CA SER A 341 -5.36 6.76 -25.09
C SER A 341 -6.64 7.60 -25.02
N LEU A 342 -6.81 8.39 -23.96
CA LEU A 342 -7.81 9.47 -23.85
C LEU A 342 -7.33 10.82 -24.44
N VAL A 343 -6.05 10.94 -24.81
CA VAL A 343 -5.41 12.10 -25.45
C VAL A 343 -4.84 11.65 -26.79
N SER A 344 -5.71 11.66 -27.80
CA SER A 344 -5.39 11.50 -29.23
C SER A 344 -4.73 10.17 -29.67
N PRO A 345 -5.40 9.38 -30.55
CA PRO A 345 -4.82 8.18 -31.19
C PRO A 345 -3.51 8.40 -31.97
N LYS A 346 -3.05 9.64 -32.18
CA LYS A 346 -1.86 9.97 -32.99
C LYS A 346 -0.52 9.75 -32.30
N LEU A 347 -0.47 9.53 -30.98
CA LEU A 347 0.79 9.56 -30.20
C LEU A 347 1.46 8.19 -29.98
N LEU A 348 0.84 7.08 -30.40
CA LEU A 348 1.31 5.71 -30.07
C LEU A 348 2.20 5.04 -31.14
N GLN A 349 3.15 5.76 -31.74
CA GLN A 349 3.99 5.19 -32.80
C GLN A 349 5.39 4.68 -32.41
N ASN A 350 5.86 4.78 -31.15
CA ASN A 350 7.22 4.33 -30.83
C ASN A 350 7.36 3.38 -29.61
N LYS A 351 7.82 2.15 -29.89
CA LYS A 351 8.00 1.05 -28.93
C LYS A 351 9.26 1.17 -28.03
N ALA A 352 10.20 2.06 -28.38
CA ALA A 352 11.52 2.11 -27.73
C ALA A 352 11.52 2.77 -26.33
N GLU A 353 10.54 3.62 -26.02
CA GLU A 353 10.53 4.47 -24.81
C GLU A 353 9.91 3.81 -23.56
N ARG A 354 9.34 2.60 -23.68
CA ARG A 354 8.75 1.87 -22.53
C ARG A 354 9.77 1.51 -21.44
N ARG A 355 11.07 1.45 -21.76
CA ARG A 355 12.12 0.92 -20.86
C ARG A 355 12.74 1.94 -19.91
N THR A 356 12.67 3.24 -20.19
CA THR A 356 13.49 4.22 -19.44
C THR A 356 12.91 4.56 -18.06
N ILE A 357 11.59 4.39 -17.87
CA ILE A 357 10.88 4.84 -16.65
C ILE A 357 10.73 3.75 -15.58
N GLU A 358 10.84 2.45 -15.93
CA GLU A 358 10.88 1.36 -14.94
C GLU A 358 12.03 1.54 -13.92
N SER A 359 13.11 2.20 -14.30
CA SER A 359 14.30 2.40 -13.45
C SER A 359 14.14 3.41 -12.30
N CYS A 360 13.07 4.22 -12.29
CA CYS A 360 12.81 5.19 -11.22
C CYS A 360 11.86 4.67 -10.13
N GLN A 361 11.14 3.57 -10.36
CA GLN A 361 10.22 2.97 -9.37
C GLN A 361 10.90 1.93 -8.46
N ASP A 362 12.13 1.53 -8.79
CA ASP A 362 12.96 0.59 -8.02
C ASP A 362 14.01 1.29 -7.13
N ARG A 363 13.91 2.61 -6.90
CA ARG A 363 14.78 3.35 -5.97
C ARG A 363 14.05 3.77 -4.70
#